data_AF-A0A968RNS1-F1
#
_entry.id   AF-A0A968RNS1-F1
#
_cell.length_a   1.000
_cell.length_b   1.000
_cell.length_c   1.000
_cell.angle_alpha   90.00
_cell.angle_beta   90.00
_cell.angle_gamma   90.00
#
_symmetry.space_group_name_H-M   'P 1'
#
loop_
_entity.id
_entity.type
_entity.pdbx_description
1 polymer ?
#
loop_
_entity_poly.entity_id
_entity_poly.type
_entity_poly.pdbx_seq_one_letter_code
_entity_poly.pdbx_strand_id
1 'polypeptide(L)'
;MKLLTKVSLLAWMWFAFFQASTAQTTDPVRVELNRVFANLNRSAIPTGVLQEYGQEFVDLQQYDGSTTATNIVDETSWSLIYHTFHSARITGTQSLPTIDQVNNNTETAQRSNSAVVVPILYGQYAYMRSDAVSSNLLRVQNNALYDVAGRTQSPYLTRNLFAAAPLRDVSEDGTFSIVFLSNHFYTSTTQTVQQIRVDMGDGNGFRTATFGTPLGASYSTAGERTLTIRVTFNNGTSLQCFSKIQVLRPVTISSSRFAPTLLE
;
A
#
# COMPACT_ATOMS: atom_id res chain seq x y z
N MET A 1 -56.19 2.58 -61.10
CA MET A 1 -56.09 3.91 -60.46
C MET A 1 -56.77 3.80 -59.09
N LYS A 2 -56.06 4.16 -58.00
CA LYS A 2 -56.28 3.80 -56.56
C LYS A 2 -55.84 2.36 -56.25
N LEU A 3 -55.03 2.04 -55.23
CA LEU A 3 -54.71 2.72 -53.97
C LEU A 3 -53.20 2.71 -53.66
N LEU A 4 -52.66 3.87 -53.25
CA LEU A 4 -51.52 3.94 -52.34
C LEU A 4 -52.01 3.63 -50.92
N THR A 5 -51.35 2.73 -50.20
CA THR A 5 -50.54 3.00 -48.98
C THR A 5 -50.29 1.70 -48.21
N LYS A 6 -49.19 1.70 -47.43
CA LYS A 6 -48.72 0.66 -46.51
C LYS A 6 -47.64 -0.27 -47.07
N VAL A 7 -46.61 0.38 -47.64
CA VAL A 7 -45.22 -0.02 -47.39
C VAL A 7 -44.94 0.21 -45.89
N SER A 8 -44.18 -0.69 -45.26
CA SER A 8 -43.73 -0.68 -43.86
C SER A 8 -44.53 -1.58 -42.90
N LEU A 9 -44.32 -2.90 -43.03
CA LEU A 9 -44.60 -3.85 -41.95
C LEU A 9 -43.67 -5.09 -42.00
N LEU A 10 -42.53 -4.98 -42.69
CA LEU A 10 -41.55 -6.07 -42.90
C LEU A 10 -40.15 -5.71 -42.41
N ALA A 11 -40.05 -4.81 -41.42
CA ALA A 11 -38.78 -4.35 -40.84
C ALA A 11 -38.74 -4.45 -39.30
N TRP A 12 -39.51 -5.36 -38.70
CA TRP A 12 -39.60 -5.52 -37.24
C TRP A 12 -39.29 -6.96 -36.78
N MET A 13 -38.48 -7.68 -37.56
CA MET A 13 -38.03 -9.03 -37.21
C MET A 13 -36.55 -9.19 -37.56
N TRP A 14 -35.69 -8.46 -36.86
CA TRP A 14 -34.27 -8.79 -36.62
C TRP A 14 -33.59 -7.59 -35.95
N PHE A 15 -33.70 -7.51 -34.64
CA PHE A 15 -32.65 -7.02 -33.74
C PHE A 15 -33.15 -7.32 -32.33
N ALA A 16 -33.25 -8.61 -32.01
CA ALA A 16 -33.20 -9.02 -30.62
C ALA A 16 -31.78 -8.68 -30.15
N PHE A 17 -31.64 -7.45 -29.64
CA PHE A 17 -30.49 -7.08 -28.83
C PHE A 17 -30.39 -8.12 -27.72
N PHE A 18 -29.41 -9.01 -27.83
CA PHE A 18 -28.80 -9.63 -26.67
C PHE A 18 -28.18 -8.49 -25.85
N GLN A 19 -28.99 -7.88 -24.98
CA GLN A 19 -28.47 -7.20 -23.81
C GLN A 19 -27.94 -8.31 -22.92
N ALA A 20 -26.67 -8.67 -23.09
CA ALA A 20 -25.93 -9.30 -22.02
C ALA A 20 -25.87 -8.26 -20.90
N SER A 21 -26.85 -8.30 -20.01
CA SER A 21 -26.72 -7.68 -18.69
C SER A 21 -25.53 -8.36 -18.04
N THR A 22 -24.39 -7.67 -18.00
CA THR A 22 -23.31 -8.04 -17.11
C THR A 22 -23.86 -7.90 -15.70
N ALA A 23 -24.31 -9.01 -15.12
CA ALA A 23 -24.58 -9.06 -13.70
C ALA A 23 -23.28 -8.59 -13.01
N GLN A 24 -23.35 -7.49 -12.25
CA GLN A 24 -22.30 -7.20 -11.29
C GLN A 24 -22.24 -8.44 -10.39
N THR A 25 -21.15 -9.20 -10.48
CA THR A 25 -20.85 -10.24 -9.51
C THR A 25 -20.59 -9.52 -8.20
N THR A 26 -21.60 -9.42 -7.35
CA THR A 26 -21.44 -8.86 -6.02
C THR A 26 -20.44 -9.72 -5.27
N ASP A 27 -19.31 -9.15 -4.86
CA ASP A 27 -18.30 -9.83 -4.05
C ASP A 27 -18.95 -10.39 -2.77
N PRO A 28 -19.06 -11.73 -2.62
CA PRO A 28 -19.75 -12.35 -1.48
C PRO A 28 -19.13 -11.97 -0.14
N VAL A 29 -17.80 -11.79 -0.10
CA VAL A 29 -17.08 -11.37 1.11
C VAL A 29 -17.51 -9.97 1.51
N ARG A 30 -17.53 -9.03 0.54
CA ARG A 30 -18.01 -7.67 0.79
C ARG A 30 -19.47 -7.63 1.24
N VAL A 31 -20.35 -8.47 0.67
CA VAL A 31 -21.76 -8.56 1.11
C VAL A 31 -21.84 -8.96 2.57
N GLU A 32 -21.09 -9.98 2.97
CA GLU A 32 -21.14 -10.48 4.34
C GLU A 32 -20.54 -9.47 5.34
N LEU A 33 -19.40 -8.83 5.01
CA LEU A 33 -18.84 -7.76 5.82
C LEU A 33 -19.85 -6.61 5.99
N ASN A 34 -20.49 -6.18 4.91
CA ASN A 34 -21.52 -5.15 4.99
C ASN A 34 -22.67 -5.55 5.93
N ARG A 35 -23.07 -6.82 5.92
CA ARG A 35 -24.14 -7.36 6.77
C ARG A 35 -23.72 -7.42 8.25
N VAL A 36 -22.53 -7.95 8.55
CA VAL A 36 -22.02 -8.13 9.92
C VAL A 36 -21.85 -6.78 10.62
N PHE A 37 -21.29 -5.78 9.93
CA PHE A 37 -20.96 -4.47 10.50
C PHE A 37 -22.03 -3.40 10.22
N ALA A 38 -23.18 -3.77 9.66
CA ALA A 38 -24.24 -2.84 9.25
C ALA A 38 -24.73 -1.91 10.35
N ASN A 39 -24.84 -2.43 11.58
CA ASN A 39 -25.47 -1.72 12.70
C ASN A 39 -24.47 -0.99 13.60
N LEU A 40 -23.19 -0.97 13.23
CA LEU A 40 -22.19 -0.21 13.98
C LEU A 40 -22.31 1.28 13.69
N ASN A 41 -22.17 2.08 14.74
CA ASN A 41 -22.02 3.51 14.66
C ASN A 41 -20.66 3.84 14.06
N ARG A 42 -20.68 4.02 12.74
CA ARG A 42 -19.57 4.41 11.88
C ARG A 42 -18.81 5.65 12.36
N SER A 43 -19.47 6.63 12.99
CA SER A 43 -18.78 7.82 13.51
C SER A 43 -17.97 7.57 14.78
N ALA A 44 -18.20 6.44 15.47
CA ALA A 44 -17.44 6.05 16.66
C ALA A 44 -16.12 5.33 16.31
N ILE A 45 -15.86 5.05 15.03
CA ILE A 45 -14.63 4.39 14.57
C ILE A 45 -13.58 5.49 14.32
N PRO A 46 -12.51 5.57 15.12
CA PRO A 46 -11.70 6.78 15.24
C PRO A 46 -10.95 7.17 13.97
N THR A 47 -10.55 6.20 13.14
CA THR A 47 -9.78 6.46 11.92
C THR A 47 -10.62 6.36 10.66
N GLY A 48 -11.80 5.73 10.71
CA GLY A 48 -12.60 5.34 9.54
C GLY A 48 -12.09 4.11 8.78
N VAL A 49 -11.00 3.50 9.25
CA VAL A 49 -10.53 2.16 8.84
C VAL A 49 -10.71 1.22 10.01
N LEU A 50 -11.29 0.04 9.77
CA LEU A 50 -11.52 -0.98 10.78
C LEU A 50 -10.94 -2.31 10.28
N GLN A 51 -9.96 -2.85 11.00
CA GLN A 51 -9.25 -4.07 10.60
C GLN A 51 -10.21 -5.21 10.25
N GLU A 52 -11.22 -5.45 11.09
CA GLU A 52 -12.19 -6.54 10.94
C GLU A 52 -13.17 -6.35 9.77
N TYR A 53 -13.25 -5.14 9.21
CA TYR A 53 -14.06 -4.83 8.03
C TYR A 53 -13.28 -5.01 6.71
N GLY A 54 -11.97 -5.25 6.79
CA GLY A 54 -11.10 -5.48 5.65
C GLY A 54 -11.10 -6.93 5.18
N GLN A 55 -10.73 -7.11 3.92
CA GLN A 55 -10.25 -8.40 3.45
C GLN A 55 -8.78 -8.52 3.83
N GLU A 56 -8.46 -9.53 4.65
CA GLU A 56 -7.13 -9.75 5.18
C GLU A 56 -6.25 -10.52 4.19
N PHE A 57 -5.48 -9.79 3.38
CA PHE A 57 -4.44 -10.40 2.52
C PHE A 57 -3.10 -10.54 3.27
N VAL A 58 -2.86 -9.65 4.23
CA VAL A 58 -1.70 -9.65 5.12
C VAL A 58 -2.10 -9.17 6.51
N ASP A 59 -1.35 -9.60 7.53
CA ASP A 59 -1.53 -9.13 8.90
C ASP A 59 -0.91 -7.72 9.05
N LEU A 60 -1.78 -6.70 9.09
CA LEU A 60 -1.36 -5.30 9.26
C LEU A 60 -0.64 -5.02 10.59
N GLN A 61 -0.77 -5.91 11.58
CA GLN A 61 -0.14 -5.73 12.89
C GLN A 61 1.39 -5.88 12.82
N GLN A 62 1.90 -6.58 11.79
CA GLN A 62 3.33 -6.76 11.57
C GLN A 62 4.02 -5.49 11.05
N TYR A 63 3.25 -4.51 10.57
CA TYR A 63 3.74 -3.31 9.89
C TYR A 63 3.41 -2.03 10.67
N ASP A 64 3.58 -2.06 11.99
CA ASP A 64 3.24 -0.96 12.90
C ASP A 64 4.25 0.20 12.90
N GLY A 65 5.35 0.05 12.15
CA GLY A 65 6.43 1.03 12.08
C GLY A 65 7.42 0.98 13.25
N SER A 66 7.40 -0.10 14.04
CA SER A 66 8.35 -0.33 15.14
C SER A 66 9.74 -0.79 14.65
N THR A 67 10.70 -0.87 15.56
CA THR A 67 12.08 -1.33 15.27
C THR A 67 12.23 -2.85 15.33
N THR A 68 11.14 -3.61 15.32
CA THR A 68 11.19 -5.06 15.37
C THR A 68 11.52 -5.63 14.00
N ALA A 69 12.34 -6.68 13.92
CA ALA A 69 12.84 -7.25 12.66
C ALA A 69 11.75 -7.90 11.77
N THR A 70 10.47 -7.79 12.13
CA THR A 70 9.34 -8.47 11.47
C THR A 70 8.63 -7.60 10.44
N ASN A 71 8.92 -6.29 10.35
CA ASN A 71 8.31 -5.39 9.35
C ASN A 71 9.18 -5.25 8.08
N ILE A 72 9.64 -6.39 7.55
CA ILE A 72 10.34 -6.44 6.26
C ILE A 72 9.29 -6.33 5.15
N VAL A 73 9.47 -5.36 4.28
CA VAL A 73 8.59 -5.02 3.17
C VAL A 73 9.38 -5.11 1.87
N ASP A 74 8.83 -5.88 0.94
CA ASP A 74 9.19 -5.92 -0.48
C ASP A 74 8.05 -5.34 -1.33
N GLU A 75 8.21 -5.32 -2.64
CA GLU A 75 7.20 -4.81 -3.57
C GLU A 75 5.83 -5.52 -3.41
N THR A 76 5.84 -6.85 -3.28
CA THR A 76 4.62 -7.66 -3.24
C THR A 76 3.87 -7.42 -1.95
N SER A 77 4.55 -7.52 -0.81
CA SER A 77 4.00 -7.23 0.51
C SER A 77 3.54 -5.78 0.60
N TRP A 78 4.26 -4.80 0.06
CA TRP A 78 3.81 -3.41 0.01
C TRP A 78 2.45 -3.28 -0.68
N SER A 79 2.30 -3.94 -1.84
CA SER A 79 1.03 -3.98 -2.57
C SER A 79 -0.09 -4.63 -1.74
N LEU A 80 0.15 -5.80 -1.15
CA LEU A 80 -0.84 -6.50 -0.31
C LEU A 80 -1.23 -5.72 0.95
N ILE A 81 -0.28 -5.00 1.57
CA ILE A 81 -0.53 -4.11 2.70
C ILE A 81 -1.48 -2.99 2.26
N TYR A 82 -1.21 -2.35 1.11
CA TYR A 82 -2.08 -1.30 0.58
C TYR A 82 -3.49 -1.81 0.31
N HIS A 83 -3.63 -2.98 -0.33
CA HIS A 83 -4.92 -3.59 -0.64
C HIS A 83 -5.70 -3.95 0.63
N THR A 84 -5.05 -4.57 1.60
CA THR A 84 -5.64 -4.93 2.90
C THR A 84 -6.16 -3.67 3.59
N PHE A 85 -5.30 -2.66 3.74
CA PHE A 85 -5.65 -1.40 4.40
C PHE A 85 -6.78 -0.64 3.68
N HIS A 86 -6.72 -0.56 2.35
CA HIS A 86 -7.73 0.09 1.53
C HIS A 86 -9.10 -0.62 1.61
N SER A 87 -9.11 -1.95 1.71
CA SER A 87 -10.33 -2.76 1.84
C SER A 87 -11.01 -2.62 3.21
N ALA A 88 -10.24 -2.25 4.25
CA ALA A 88 -10.69 -2.06 5.62
C ALA A 88 -11.36 -0.69 5.87
N ARG A 89 -11.43 0.18 4.87
CA ARG A 89 -12.11 1.48 4.96
C ARG A 89 -13.61 1.28 5.10
N ILE A 90 -14.14 1.65 6.25
CA ILE A 90 -15.56 1.50 6.60
C ILE A 90 -16.29 2.85 6.62
N THR A 91 -15.58 3.96 6.85
CA THR A 91 -16.17 5.30 6.96
C THR A 91 -15.23 6.40 6.51
N GLY A 92 -15.81 7.56 6.15
CA GLY A 92 -15.07 8.78 5.82
C GLY A 92 -14.52 8.84 4.40
N THR A 93 -14.13 10.04 4.00
CA THR A 93 -13.37 10.32 2.78
C THR A 93 -11.89 10.27 3.10
N GLN A 94 -11.36 9.09 3.40
CA GLN A 94 -9.90 8.96 3.48
C GLN A 94 -9.34 9.19 2.07
N SER A 95 -8.49 10.20 1.91
CA SER A 95 -7.89 10.62 0.64
C SER A 95 -6.80 9.64 0.16
N LEU A 96 -7.14 8.36 0.10
CA LEU A 96 -6.33 7.34 -0.54
C LEU A 96 -6.82 7.15 -1.98
N PRO A 97 -5.91 7.11 -2.97
CA PRO A 97 -6.26 6.72 -4.33
C PRO A 97 -6.96 5.36 -4.38
N THR A 98 -7.61 5.05 -5.50
CA THR A 98 -8.15 3.70 -5.68
C THR A 98 -7.01 2.68 -5.85
N ILE A 99 -7.31 1.41 -5.59
CA ILE A 99 -6.39 0.30 -5.87
C ILE A 99 -5.87 0.38 -7.31
N ASP A 100 -6.75 0.56 -8.30
CA ASP A 100 -6.35 0.67 -9.70
C ASP A 100 -5.40 1.85 -9.96
N GLN A 101 -5.63 3.00 -9.31
CA GLN A 101 -4.72 4.14 -9.43
C GLN A 101 -3.34 3.83 -8.86
N VAL A 102 -3.26 3.19 -7.69
CA VAL A 102 -1.97 2.82 -7.09
C VAL A 102 -1.25 1.74 -7.90
N ASN A 103 -1.96 0.72 -8.39
CA ASN A 103 -1.40 -0.31 -9.25
C ASN A 103 -0.81 0.31 -10.53
N ASN A 104 -1.57 1.18 -11.21
CA ASN A 104 -1.07 1.88 -12.40
C ASN A 104 0.15 2.76 -12.11
N ASN A 105 0.15 3.49 -10.98
CA ASN A 105 1.28 4.36 -10.59
C ASN A 105 2.54 3.53 -10.31
N THR A 106 2.42 2.46 -9.54
CA THR A 106 3.55 1.58 -9.16
C THR A 106 4.08 0.82 -10.37
N GLU A 107 3.22 0.25 -11.21
CA GLU A 107 3.65 -0.39 -12.46
C GLU A 107 4.38 0.57 -13.40
N THR A 108 3.90 1.81 -13.52
CA THR A 108 4.56 2.84 -14.35
C THR A 108 5.94 3.17 -13.79
N ALA A 109 6.06 3.32 -12.47
CA ALA A 109 7.33 3.59 -11.80
C ALA A 109 8.34 2.44 -11.93
N GLN A 110 7.88 1.18 -11.90
CA GLN A 110 8.73 -0.02 -12.08
C GLN A 110 9.40 -0.09 -13.44
N ARG A 111 8.66 0.31 -14.48
CA ARG A 111 9.12 0.33 -15.87
C ARG A 111 10.09 1.48 -16.17
N SER A 112 10.32 2.39 -15.21
CA SER A 112 11.31 3.46 -15.35
C SER A 112 12.74 2.91 -15.24
N ASN A 113 13.61 3.36 -16.14
CA ASN A 113 15.06 3.11 -16.11
C ASN A 113 15.83 4.12 -15.23
N SER A 114 15.12 4.95 -14.46
CA SER A 114 15.73 5.89 -13.50
C SER A 114 15.95 5.24 -12.13
N ALA A 115 16.32 6.05 -11.13
CA ALA A 115 16.34 5.62 -9.73
C ALA A 115 15.03 4.93 -9.34
N VAL A 116 15.14 3.85 -8.55
CA VAL A 116 14.03 3.00 -8.14
C VAL A 116 13.12 3.77 -7.19
N VAL A 117 11.85 3.88 -7.55
CA VAL A 117 10.87 4.56 -6.69
C VAL A 117 10.62 3.72 -5.44
N VAL A 118 10.59 4.39 -4.28
CA VAL A 118 10.20 3.82 -2.99
C VAL A 118 8.88 4.46 -2.57
N PRO A 119 7.73 3.83 -2.85
CA PRO A 119 6.46 4.31 -2.31
C PRO A 119 6.45 4.20 -0.78
N ILE A 120 5.77 5.15 -0.14
CA ILE A 120 5.56 5.18 1.30
C ILE A 120 4.05 5.11 1.55
N LEU A 121 3.63 4.17 2.39
CA LEU A 121 2.29 4.11 2.97
C LEU A 121 2.37 4.45 4.45
N TYR A 122 1.59 5.45 4.87
CA TYR A 122 1.38 5.75 6.28
C TYR A 122 -0.12 5.82 6.60
N GLY A 123 -0.56 5.06 7.59
CA GLY A 123 -1.96 5.02 7.97
C GLY A 123 -2.17 4.82 9.45
N GLN A 124 -3.42 4.99 9.86
CA GLN A 124 -3.91 4.54 11.15
C GLN A 124 -5.20 3.76 10.95
N TYR A 125 -5.33 2.64 11.64
CA TYR A 125 -6.55 1.83 11.63
C TYR A 125 -7.04 1.57 13.05
N ALA A 126 -8.36 1.47 13.17
CA ALA A 126 -9.01 0.94 14.34
C ALA A 126 -9.05 -0.59 14.28
N TYR A 127 -9.04 -1.22 15.43
CA TYR A 127 -9.34 -2.64 15.60
C TYR A 127 -10.23 -2.81 16.83
N MET A 128 -11.03 -3.86 16.84
CA MET A 128 -11.91 -4.15 17.97
C MET A 128 -11.11 -4.67 19.15
N ARG A 129 -11.43 -4.18 20.34
CA ARG A 129 -10.95 -4.79 21.57
C ARG A 129 -11.42 -6.23 21.64
N SER A 130 -10.52 -7.13 22.02
CA SER A 130 -10.85 -8.55 22.21
C SER A 130 -11.92 -8.78 23.28
N ASP A 131 -12.04 -7.85 24.23
CA ASP A 131 -13.05 -7.88 25.30
C ASP A 131 -14.31 -7.06 24.98
N ALA A 132 -14.48 -6.53 23.75
CA ALA A 132 -15.58 -5.61 23.45
C ALA A 132 -16.98 -6.20 23.73
N VAL A 133 -17.15 -7.51 23.50
CA VAL A 133 -18.42 -8.21 23.79
C VAL A 133 -18.54 -8.56 25.27
N SER A 134 -17.50 -9.15 25.87
CA SER A 134 -17.52 -9.53 27.29
C SER A 134 -17.64 -8.33 28.24
N SER A 135 -17.14 -7.17 27.82
CA SER A 135 -17.19 -5.90 28.56
C SER A 135 -18.42 -5.06 28.20
N ASN A 136 -19.41 -5.63 27.49
CA ASN A 136 -20.69 -5.00 27.14
C ASN A 136 -20.54 -3.67 26.37
N LEU A 137 -19.53 -3.58 25.49
CA LEU A 137 -19.31 -2.42 24.60
C LEU A 137 -19.94 -2.65 23.23
N LEU A 138 -19.93 -3.91 22.76
CA LEU A 138 -20.61 -4.41 21.58
C LEU A 138 -21.44 -5.64 21.96
N ARG A 139 -22.44 -5.96 21.14
CA ARG A 139 -23.22 -7.19 21.27
C ARG A 139 -23.42 -7.85 19.91
N VAL A 140 -23.53 -9.16 19.91
CA VAL A 140 -23.82 -9.97 18.71
C VAL A 140 -25.29 -10.37 18.73
N GLN A 141 -26.01 -10.11 17.65
CA GLN A 141 -27.38 -10.56 17.44
C GLN A 141 -27.59 -10.88 15.97
N ASN A 142 -28.19 -12.04 15.65
CA ASN A 142 -28.45 -12.47 14.26
C ASN A 142 -27.21 -12.38 13.35
N ASN A 143 -26.06 -12.84 13.87
CA ASN A 143 -24.76 -12.78 13.20
C ASN A 143 -24.34 -11.37 12.74
N ALA A 144 -24.80 -10.32 13.42
CA ALA A 144 -24.38 -8.94 13.21
C ALA A 144 -23.96 -8.29 14.53
N LEU A 145 -23.07 -7.32 14.42
CA LEU A 145 -22.57 -6.53 15.54
C LEU A 145 -23.41 -5.27 15.72
N TYR A 146 -23.70 -4.95 16.98
CA TYR A 146 -24.42 -3.76 17.39
C TYR A 146 -23.66 -3.05 18.50
N ASP A 147 -23.69 -1.72 18.50
CA ASP A 147 -23.26 -0.96 19.68
C ASP A 147 -24.21 -1.17 20.86
N VAL A 148 -23.63 -1.16 22.06
CA VAL A 148 -24.40 -1.09 23.30
C VAL A 148 -24.64 0.37 23.66
N ALA A 149 -25.92 0.74 23.82
CA ALA A 149 -26.31 2.10 24.18
C ALA A 149 -25.78 2.47 25.57
N GLY A 150 -25.28 3.71 25.71
CA GLY A 150 -24.79 4.22 26.99
C GLY A 150 -23.43 3.69 27.46
N ARG A 151 -22.70 2.93 26.63
CA ARG A 151 -21.33 2.49 26.97
C ARG A 151 -20.43 3.69 27.28
N THR A 152 -19.58 3.55 28.31
CA THR A 152 -18.67 4.62 28.77
C THR A 152 -17.28 4.53 28.17
N GLN A 153 -16.97 3.45 27.45
CA GLN A 153 -15.68 3.22 26.81
C GLN A 153 -15.84 2.94 25.32
N SER A 154 -14.80 3.25 24.55
CA SER A 154 -14.69 2.84 23.15
C SER A 154 -14.46 1.31 23.06
N PRO A 155 -15.15 0.61 22.14
CA PRO A 155 -14.86 -0.77 21.80
C PRO A 155 -13.63 -0.89 20.89
N TYR A 156 -13.09 0.22 20.40
CA TYR A 156 -12.01 0.27 19.42
C TYR A 156 -10.72 0.79 20.05
N LEU A 157 -9.61 0.21 19.62
CA LEU A 157 -8.25 0.69 19.83
C LEU A 157 -7.65 1.09 18.47
N THR A 158 -6.57 1.87 18.47
CA THR A 158 -5.92 2.35 17.24
C THR A 158 -4.50 1.81 17.12
N ARG A 159 -4.05 1.53 15.89
CA ARG A 159 -2.66 1.19 15.54
C ARG A 159 -2.19 2.03 14.36
N ASN A 160 -0.87 2.24 14.30
CA ASN A 160 -0.21 2.77 13.13
C ASN A 160 -0.01 1.67 12.08
N LEU A 161 0.08 2.09 10.84
CA LEU A 161 0.52 1.30 9.71
C LEU A 161 1.63 2.07 8.99
N PHE A 162 2.76 1.42 8.74
CA PHE A 162 3.87 1.99 8.00
C PHE A 162 4.54 0.94 7.12
N ALA A 163 4.64 1.24 5.83
CA ALA A 163 5.31 0.40 4.87
C ALA A 163 6.00 1.25 3.80
N ALA A 164 7.24 0.90 3.49
CA ALA A 164 7.98 1.47 2.37
C ALA A 164 8.91 0.40 1.82
N ALA A 165 8.94 0.24 0.50
CA ALA A 165 9.83 -0.70 -0.16
C ALA A 165 10.21 -0.19 -1.55
N PRO A 166 11.44 -0.43 -2.02
CA PRO A 166 11.77 -0.13 -3.40
C PRO A 166 10.95 -1.04 -4.33
N LEU A 167 10.41 -0.46 -5.40
CA LEU A 167 9.65 -1.20 -6.42
C LEU A 167 10.52 -2.14 -7.30
N ARG A 168 11.80 -2.25 -6.96
CA ARG A 168 12.77 -3.17 -7.54
C ARG A 168 13.81 -3.45 -6.46
N ASP A 169 14.08 -4.71 -6.19
CA ASP A 169 14.93 -5.15 -5.10
C ASP A 169 16.24 -5.78 -5.59
N VAL A 170 16.62 -5.59 -6.85
CA VAL A 170 17.85 -6.14 -7.43
C VAL A 170 18.78 -5.04 -7.90
N SER A 171 20.07 -5.18 -7.56
CA SER A 171 21.18 -4.43 -8.16
C SER A 171 22.06 -5.39 -8.97
N GLU A 172 22.13 -5.18 -10.28
CA GLU A 172 22.85 -6.09 -11.19
C GLU A 172 24.37 -5.84 -11.20
N ASP A 173 24.79 -4.60 -10.98
CA ASP A 173 26.18 -4.13 -11.15
C ASP A 173 26.80 -3.54 -9.87
N GLY A 174 26.10 -3.67 -8.74
CA GLY A 174 26.54 -3.17 -7.44
C GLY A 174 26.26 -1.70 -7.22
N THR A 175 25.69 -1.00 -8.20
CA THR A 175 25.11 0.33 -8.02
C THR A 175 23.61 0.21 -7.82
N PHE A 176 23.07 0.97 -6.86
CA PHE A 176 21.64 1.01 -6.62
C PHE A 176 21.23 2.41 -6.23
N SER A 177 20.21 2.95 -6.88
CA SER A 177 19.70 4.28 -6.57
C SER A 177 18.22 4.22 -6.30
N ILE A 178 17.79 4.85 -5.22
CA ILE A 178 16.39 5.01 -4.83
C ILE A 178 15.95 6.46 -4.93
N VAL A 179 14.67 6.68 -5.14
CA VAL A 179 14.05 8.01 -5.07
C VAL A 179 12.70 7.93 -4.38
N PHE A 180 12.43 8.89 -3.50
CA PHE A 180 11.10 9.09 -2.93
C PHE A 180 10.39 10.16 -3.74
N LEU A 181 9.14 9.92 -4.15
CA LEU A 181 8.35 10.87 -4.91
C LEU A 181 7.12 11.29 -4.11
N SER A 182 6.77 12.57 -4.11
CA SER A 182 5.63 13.09 -3.34
C SER A 182 4.30 12.48 -3.79
N ASN A 183 4.17 12.12 -5.07
CA ASN A 183 2.98 11.42 -5.61
C ASN A 183 2.96 9.91 -5.33
N HIS A 184 3.98 9.38 -4.66
CA HIS A 184 4.06 8.00 -4.16
C HIS A 184 4.08 7.96 -2.62
N PHE A 185 3.71 9.06 -1.97
CA PHE A 185 3.37 9.08 -0.56
C PHE A 185 1.86 8.94 -0.41
N TYR A 186 1.43 7.79 0.09
CA TYR A 186 0.04 7.45 0.31
C TYR A 186 -0.25 7.52 1.81
N THR A 187 -1.27 8.30 2.19
CA THR A 187 -1.64 8.46 3.58
C THR A 187 -3.14 8.53 3.78
N SER A 188 -3.62 7.92 4.87
CA SER A 188 -5.01 8.06 5.34
C SER A 188 -5.16 9.18 6.38
N THR A 189 -4.08 9.86 6.71
CA THR A 189 -4.01 10.86 7.79
C THR A 189 -3.70 12.24 7.21
N THR A 190 -3.82 13.28 8.04
CA THR A 190 -3.40 14.65 7.68
C THR A 190 -1.90 14.89 7.89
N GLN A 191 -1.14 13.87 8.31
CA GLN A 191 0.28 14.03 8.59
C GLN A 191 1.08 14.11 7.29
N THR A 192 2.10 14.94 7.31
CA THR A 192 3.05 15.13 6.22
C THR A 192 4.42 14.65 6.65
N VAL A 193 5.23 14.22 5.68
CA VAL A 193 6.62 13.81 5.91
C VAL A 193 7.45 15.04 6.27
N GLN A 194 8.09 15.01 7.44
CA GLN A 194 9.07 15.99 7.87
C GLN A 194 10.49 15.60 7.45
N GLN A 195 10.85 14.32 7.57
CA GLN A 195 12.17 13.82 7.22
C GLN A 195 12.13 12.35 6.80
N ILE A 196 12.95 12.00 5.80
CA ILE A 196 13.24 10.62 5.40
C ILE A 196 14.72 10.33 5.66
N ARG A 197 15.02 9.27 6.41
CA ARG A 197 16.37 8.76 6.65
C ARG A 197 16.46 7.33 6.18
N VAL A 198 17.48 7.02 5.38
CA VAL A 198 17.69 5.68 4.83
C VAL A 198 19.11 5.22 5.12
N ASP A 199 19.25 4.03 5.70
CA ASP A 199 20.46 3.25 5.65
C ASP A 199 20.30 2.21 4.53
N MET A 200 21.18 2.23 3.53
CA MET A 200 21.10 1.32 2.38
C MET A 200 21.96 0.06 2.57
N GLY A 201 22.57 -0.14 3.74
CA GLY A 201 23.43 -1.30 3.97
C GLY A 201 24.74 -1.26 3.15
N ASP A 202 25.13 -0.07 2.68
CA ASP A 202 26.36 0.17 1.91
C ASP A 202 27.55 0.60 2.79
N GLY A 203 27.38 0.57 4.11
CA GLY A 203 28.41 0.97 5.09
C GLY A 203 28.45 2.46 5.41
N ASN A 204 27.60 3.28 4.77
CA ASN A 204 27.54 4.73 5.01
C ASN A 204 26.55 5.14 6.11
N GLY A 205 25.80 4.19 6.67
CA GLY A 205 24.78 4.43 7.69
C GLY A 205 23.60 5.28 7.19
N PHE A 206 22.85 5.86 8.13
CA PHE A 206 21.65 6.67 7.81
C PHE A 206 21.98 7.99 7.13
N ARG A 207 21.52 8.14 5.89
CA ARG A 207 21.57 9.37 5.11
C ARG A 207 20.18 9.97 4.93
N THR A 208 20.12 11.28 4.79
CA THR A 208 18.85 11.99 4.51
C THR A 208 18.47 11.80 3.04
N ALA A 209 17.21 11.43 2.79
CA ALA A 209 16.62 11.44 1.47
C ALA A 209 15.68 12.64 1.32
N THR A 210 15.68 13.25 0.15
CA THR A 210 14.81 14.38 -0.21
C THR A 210 13.89 13.95 -1.33
N PHE A 211 12.61 14.33 -1.27
CA PHE A 211 11.66 14.04 -2.34
C PHE A 211 12.18 14.55 -3.70
N GLY A 212 12.08 13.70 -4.73
CA GLY A 212 12.52 14.00 -6.09
C GLY A 212 14.03 13.92 -6.32
N THR A 213 14.84 13.71 -5.27
CA THR A 213 16.30 13.59 -5.41
C THR A 213 16.74 12.14 -5.22
N PRO A 214 17.38 11.53 -6.23
CA PRO A 214 17.94 10.19 -6.09
C PRO A 214 19.00 10.10 -4.98
N LEU A 215 18.98 9.00 -4.24
CA LEU A 215 19.99 8.61 -3.26
C LEU A 215 20.67 7.33 -3.76
N GLY A 216 21.98 7.36 -3.98
CA GLY A 216 22.75 6.22 -4.52
C GLY A 216 23.52 5.44 -3.45
N ALA A 217 23.66 4.13 -3.65
CA ALA A 217 24.50 3.20 -2.91
C ALA A 217 25.44 2.49 -3.89
N SER A 218 26.62 2.12 -3.39
CA SER A 218 27.61 1.30 -4.09
C SER A 218 28.04 0.15 -3.20
N TYR A 219 27.96 -1.07 -3.69
CA TYR A 219 28.29 -2.28 -2.94
C TYR A 219 29.57 -2.92 -3.48
N SER A 220 30.53 -3.16 -2.58
CA SER A 220 31.82 -3.80 -2.90
C SER A 220 31.77 -5.32 -2.88
N THR A 221 30.67 -5.91 -2.43
CA THR A 221 30.44 -7.35 -2.38
C THR A 221 29.02 -7.68 -2.83
N ALA A 222 28.81 -8.89 -3.37
CA ALA A 222 27.50 -9.42 -3.71
C ALA A 222 26.74 -9.89 -2.44
N GLY A 223 25.45 -10.23 -2.61
CA GLY A 223 24.57 -10.77 -1.58
C GLY A 223 23.47 -9.83 -1.14
N GLU A 224 22.69 -10.28 -0.15
CA GLU A 224 21.56 -9.53 0.38
C GLU A 224 22.01 -8.32 1.22
N ARG A 225 21.33 -7.19 1.05
CA ARG A 225 21.51 -5.96 1.82
C ARG A 225 20.18 -5.55 2.43
N THR A 226 20.20 -5.15 3.69
CA THR A 226 19.01 -4.62 4.36
C THR A 226 18.97 -3.12 4.22
N LEU A 227 17.89 -2.62 3.63
CA LEU A 227 17.52 -1.22 3.66
C LEU A 227 16.73 -0.94 4.92
N THR A 228 17.12 0.07 5.66
CA THR A 228 16.35 0.58 6.79
C THR A 228 15.79 1.95 6.44
N ILE A 229 14.46 2.05 6.34
CA ILE A 229 13.77 3.28 5.96
C ILE A 229 13.06 3.83 7.18
N ARG A 230 13.45 5.03 7.61
CA ARG A 230 12.84 5.75 8.73
C ARG A 230 12.21 7.04 8.23
N VAL A 231 10.95 7.26 8.58
CA VAL A 231 10.20 8.48 8.24
C VAL A 231 9.73 9.14 9.53
N THR A 232 10.05 10.43 9.67
CA THR A 232 9.52 11.28 10.73
C THR A 232 8.46 12.18 10.13
N PHE A 233 7.30 12.25 10.77
CA PHE A 233 6.15 13.05 10.37
C PHE A 233 6.13 14.40 11.12
N ASN A 234 5.33 15.34 10.62
CA ASN A 234 5.18 16.69 11.20
C ASN A 234 4.65 16.72 12.64
N ASN A 235 3.98 15.66 13.11
CA ASN A 235 3.59 15.50 14.51
C ASN A 235 4.70 14.92 15.43
N GLY A 236 5.91 14.72 14.91
CA GLY A 236 7.04 14.13 15.64
C GLY A 236 7.03 12.60 15.73
N THR A 237 6.01 11.92 15.20
CA THR A 237 6.00 10.45 15.11
C THR A 237 7.10 10.00 14.16
N SER A 238 7.92 9.04 14.59
CA SER A 238 8.96 8.44 13.76
C SER A 238 8.69 6.94 13.65
N LEU A 239 8.52 6.47 12.41
CA LEU A 239 8.24 5.07 12.08
C LEU A 239 9.34 4.54 11.18
N GLN A 240 9.61 3.25 11.30
CA GLN A 240 10.66 2.55 10.57
C GLN A 240 10.12 1.26 9.99
N CYS A 241 10.64 0.86 8.83
CA CYS A 241 10.48 -0.48 8.27
C CYS A 241 11.78 -0.91 7.58
N PHE A 242 11.85 -2.17 7.18
CA PHE A 242 13.01 -2.71 6.48
C PHE A 242 12.62 -3.19 5.08
N SER A 243 13.58 -3.20 4.17
CA SER A 243 13.48 -3.87 2.87
C SER A 243 14.75 -4.63 2.58
N LYS A 244 14.70 -5.55 1.64
CA LYS A 244 15.87 -6.29 1.19
C LYS A 244 16.23 -5.88 -0.24
N ILE A 245 17.52 -5.89 -0.53
CA ILE A 245 18.04 -5.78 -1.89
C ILE A 245 18.99 -6.95 -2.12
N GLN A 246 18.85 -7.61 -3.26
CA GLN A 246 19.81 -8.57 -3.76
C GLN A 246 20.83 -7.89 -4.68
N VAL A 247 22.10 -7.89 -4.26
CA VAL A 247 23.22 -7.43 -5.09
C VAL A 247 23.82 -8.63 -5.83
N LEU A 248 23.71 -8.65 -7.16
CA LEU A 248 24.21 -9.76 -7.98
C LEU A 248 25.71 -9.69 -8.20
N ARG A 249 26.24 -8.50 -8.49
CA ARG A 249 27.67 -8.26 -8.72
C ARG A 249 28.10 -7.01 -7.96
N PRO A 250 29.33 -6.98 -7.41
CA PRO A 250 29.86 -5.76 -6.82
C PRO A 250 30.21 -4.74 -7.90
N VAL A 251 30.37 -3.47 -7.49
CA VAL A 251 30.88 -2.41 -8.38
C VAL A 251 32.24 -2.84 -8.93
N THR A 252 32.35 -2.83 -10.26
CA THR A 252 33.63 -3.11 -10.92
C THR A 252 34.51 -1.87 -10.86
N ILE A 253 35.49 -1.85 -9.94
CA ILE A 253 36.56 -0.86 -10.00
C ILE A 253 37.53 -1.31 -11.10
N SER A 254 37.39 -0.76 -12.31
CA SER A 254 38.42 -0.94 -13.34
C SER A 254 39.72 -0.30 -12.84
N SER A 255 40.64 -1.11 -12.31
CA SER A 255 42.03 -0.70 -12.22
C SER A 255 42.53 -0.53 -13.66
N SER A 256 42.85 0.69 -14.08
CA SER A 256 43.47 0.99 -15.37
C SER A 256 44.82 0.27 -15.49
N ARG A 257 44.80 -0.97 -15.96
CA ARG A 257 46.01 -1.68 -16.38
C ARG A 257 46.24 -1.46 -17.87
N PHE A 258 46.82 -0.31 -18.22
CA PHE A 258 47.66 -0.17 -19.41
C PHE A 258 48.66 0.97 -19.18
N ALA A 259 49.75 0.67 -18.50
CA ALA A 259 50.99 1.39 -18.77
C ALA A 259 51.64 0.65 -19.95
N PRO A 260 51.80 1.27 -21.14
CA PRO A 260 52.65 0.67 -22.16
C PRO A 260 54.07 0.62 -21.60
N THR A 261 54.59 -0.60 -21.44
CA THR A 261 56.02 -0.80 -21.25
C THR A 261 56.66 -0.37 -22.56
N LEU A 262 57.29 0.81 -22.57
CA LEU A 262 58.21 1.16 -23.65
C LEU A 262 59.39 0.17 -23.53
N LEU A 263 59.44 -0.79 -24.45
CA LEU A 263 60.65 -1.54 -24.74
C LEU A 263 61.53 -0.63 -25.60
N GLU A 264 62.71 -0.32 -25.03
CA GLU A 264 63.97 0.17 -25.63
C GLU A 264 63.91 1.35 -26.61
#